data_AF-A0A1B8GWZ2-F1
#
_entry.id   AF-A0A1B8GWZ2-F1
#
_cell.length_a   1.000
_cell.length_b   1.000
_cell.length_c   1.000
_cell.angle_alpha   90.00
_cell.angle_beta   90.00
_cell.angle_gamma   90.00
#
_symmetry.space_group_name_H-M   'P 1'
#
loop_
_entity.id
_entity.type
_entity.pdbx_description
1 polymer ?
#
loop_
_entity_poly.entity_id
_entity_poly.type
_entity_poly.pdbx_seq_one_letter_code
_entity_poly.pdbx_strand_id
1 'polypeptide(L)'
;MQYFSAISLLAFLPFAFASDSPPKQILELCKQRGQVPQQEDGKWKCATVQTSDICNPDQDLNTLHKDPKTGQWICCPRGQDLKQDSCVQPGGKGDQIPIPLPGTCGTHLKDAGLESLLRETLVRCFPHDQVALDVFIEYYLTVLNGNINLIEVIIKNGCGKPTPNPDPIPNWKCPRDNSPCKWLPLENNKVRKNLPATGSDHKVLPNPNVPVVNYKYPFDTWVVGWPDDDLSIYVKDQKLQPQASGTSYLIPAGTSADDVYYKSPKGAQIQFFGACSADTPCIGEEVAAWNEGKPLYTTARDQDIDVSGYDFDLVFTIADTWVTTEQYTVLADGKEVGKTHGPLSLGDDKYNTKHIASTVDVGRYDAGALKSISNAGFWGSFRIPKETKKVTVRLGACDSINHGYFVFEYRMDKLCQC
;
A
#
# COMPACT_ATOMS: atom_id res chain seq x y z
N MET A 1 16.61 27.47 -31.87
CA MET A 1 15.76 26.33 -32.22
C MET A 1 15.89 25.31 -31.08
N GLN A 2 15.25 25.53 -29.92
CA GLN A 2 13.86 25.19 -29.58
C GLN A 2 13.47 23.74 -29.98
N TYR A 3 13.76 22.79 -29.08
CA TYR A 3 13.05 21.52 -28.98
C TYR A 3 12.23 21.57 -27.68
N PHE A 4 11.06 22.20 -27.78
CA PHE A 4 10.04 22.21 -26.74
C PHE A 4 9.08 21.02 -26.95
N SER A 5 8.71 20.39 -25.84
CA SER A 5 7.41 19.77 -25.56
C SER A 5 6.88 18.69 -26.51
N ALA A 6 7.11 17.43 -26.14
CA ALA A 6 6.25 16.30 -26.54
C ALA A 6 5.78 15.41 -25.37
N ILE A 7 6.16 15.70 -24.12
CA ILE A 7 5.77 14.88 -22.94
C ILE A 7 4.71 15.56 -22.07
N SER A 8 4.30 16.80 -22.39
CA SER A 8 3.21 17.51 -21.70
C SER A 8 1.80 17.22 -22.26
N LEU A 9 1.63 16.16 -23.07
CA LEU A 9 0.37 15.87 -23.78
C LEU A 9 -0.38 14.62 -23.30
N LEU A 10 0.02 14.01 -22.18
CA LEU A 10 -0.69 12.84 -21.61
C LEU A 10 -1.38 13.10 -20.26
N ALA A 11 -1.31 14.32 -19.73
CA ALA A 11 -2.08 14.75 -18.55
C ALA A 11 -3.42 15.45 -18.89
N PHE A 12 -3.72 15.62 -20.17
CA PHE A 12 -5.00 16.13 -20.65
C PHE A 12 -5.47 15.27 -21.82
N LEU A 13 -5.97 14.07 -21.52
CA LEU A 13 -7.12 13.63 -22.29
C LEU A 13 -8.27 14.55 -21.85
N PRO A 14 -8.79 15.43 -22.72
CA PRO A 14 -10.10 15.98 -22.47
C PRO A 14 -11.04 14.79 -22.32
N PHE A 15 -12.09 14.97 -21.51
CA PHE A 15 -13.34 14.27 -21.71
C PHE A 15 -13.67 14.36 -23.21
N ALA A 16 -13.19 13.40 -23.99
CA ALA A 16 -13.71 13.14 -25.31
C ALA A 16 -15.12 12.70 -25.00
N PHE A 17 -16.06 13.63 -25.23
CA PHE A 17 -17.48 13.44 -25.10
C PHE A 17 -17.80 12.01 -25.47
N ALA A 18 -18.04 11.18 -24.45
CA ALA A 18 -18.85 10.01 -24.66
C ALA A 18 -20.13 10.60 -25.23
N SER A 19 -20.44 10.30 -26.49
CA SER A 19 -21.81 10.41 -26.93
C SER A 19 -22.59 9.54 -25.97
N ASP A 20 -23.21 10.17 -24.98
CA ASP A 20 -23.96 9.55 -23.90
C ASP A 20 -25.04 8.70 -24.57
N SER A 21 -24.71 7.44 -24.83
CA SER A 21 -25.60 6.51 -25.47
C SER A 21 -26.47 5.99 -24.34
N PRO A 22 -27.80 6.11 -24.45
CA PRO A 22 -28.68 5.71 -23.37
C PRO A 22 -28.46 4.22 -23.06
N PRO A 23 -28.37 3.83 -21.77
CA PRO A 23 -28.32 2.43 -21.37
C PRO A 23 -29.44 1.62 -22.05
N LYS A 24 -29.16 0.36 -22.41
CA LYS A 24 -30.09 -0.50 -23.15
C LYS A 24 -31.46 -0.61 -22.46
N GLN A 25 -31.48 -0.65 -21.13
CA GLN A 25 -32.71 -0.70 -20.31
C GLN A 25 -33.58 0.55 -20.51
N ILE A 26 -32.94 1.73 -20.60
CA ILE A 26 -33.61 3.01 -20.83
C ILE A 26 -34.12 3.08 -22.28
N LEU A 27 -33.32 2.60 -23.24
CA LEU A 27 -33.73 2.50 -24.64
C LEU A 27 -34.98 1.61 -24.79
N GLU A 28 -35.01 0.45 -24.14
CA GLU A 28 -36.15 -0.46 -24.16
C GLU A 28 -37.40 0.11 -23.47
N LEU A 29 -37.23 0.74 -22.29
CA LEU A 29 -38.32 1.39 -21.58
C LEU A 29 -38.94 2.52 -22.39
N CYS A 30 -38.13 3.45 -22.90
CA CYS A 30 -38.65 4.56 -23.68
C CYS A 30 -39.31 4.05 -24.97
N LYS A 31 -38.75 3.02 -25.63
CA LYS A 31 -39.38 2.38 -26.78
C LYS A 31 -40.73 1.74 -26.44
N GLN A 32 -40.87 1.08 -25.29
CA GLN A 32 -42.16 0.54 -24.81
C GLN A 32 -43.18 1.64 -24.53
N ARG A 33 -42.74 2.82 -24.07
CA ARG A 33 -43.59 4.01 -23.87
C ARG A 33 -43.86 4.80 -25.16
N GLY A 34 -43.28 4.42 -26.30
CA GLY A 34 -43.37 5.17 -27.56
C GLY A 34 -42.60 6.49 -27.55
N GLN A 35 -41.58 6.60 -26.72
CA GLN A 35 -40.78 7.80 -26.43
C GLN A 35 -39.30 7.60 -26.80
N VAL A 36 -38.56 8.70 -26.86
CA VAL A 36 -37.11 8.69 -27.15
C VAL A 36 -36.35 9.08 -25.86
N PRO A 37 -35.26 8.38 -25.52
CA PRO A 37 -34.45 8.77 -24.38
C PRO A 37 -33.73 10.09 -24.63
N GLN A 38 -33.81 10.99 -23.65
CA GLN A 38 -33.14 12.30 -23.68
C GLN A 38 -32.50 12.56 -22.31
N GLN A 39 -31.34 13.21 -22.31
CA GLN A 39 -30.64 13.57 -21.08
C GLN A 39 -30.96 15.02 -20.72
N GLU A 40 -31.48 15.25 -19.52
CA GLU A 40 -31.73 16.57 -18.93
C GLU A 40 -31.10 16.63 -17.53
N ASP A 41 -30.32 17.66 -17.24
CA ASP A 41 -29.63 17.86 -15.95
C ASP A 41 -28.82 16.63 -15.48
N GLY A 42 -28.17 15.95 -16.43
CA GLY A 42 -27.38 14.74 -16.17
C GLY A 42 -28.20 13.48 -15.87
N LYS A 43 -29.53 13.52 -16.03
CA LYS A 43 -30.43 12.38 -15.84
C LYS A 43 -31.12 11.99 -17.13
N TRP A 44 -31.27 10.69 -17.34
CA TRP A 44 -32.02 10.15 -18.47
C TRP A 44 -33.52 10.23 -18.20
N LYS A 45 -34.27 10.70 -19.20
CA LYS A 45 -35.74 10.78 -19.22
C LYS A 45 -36.27 10.18 -20.52
N CYS A 46 -37.54 9.74 -20.51
CA CYS A 46 -38.23 9.39 -21.74
C CYS A 46 -39.06 10.59 -22.19
N ALA A 47 -38.69 11.18 -23.34
CA ALA A 47 -39.28 12.40 -23.86
C ALA A 47 -40.24 12.14 -25.03
N THR A 48 -41.41 12.79 -24.96
CA THR A 48 -42.31 13.19 -26.07
C THR A 48 -42.83 14.61 -25.76
N VAL A 49 -43.98 15.04 -26.31
CA VAL A 49 -44.63 16.35 -26.06
C VAL A 49 -44.80 16.66 -24.55
N GLN A 50 -44.77 15.64 -23.68
CA GLN A 50 -44.57 15.77 -22.24
C GLN A 50 -43.44 14.84 -21.81
N THR A 51 -42.45 15.38 -21.10
CA THR A 51 -41.35 14.63 -20.51
C THR A 51 -41.86 13.82 -19.32
N SER A 52 -41.54 12.53 -19.28
CA SER A 52 -41.85 11.66 -18.15
C SER A 52 -40.56 11.18 -17.49
N ASP A 53 -40.50 11.30 -16.17
CA ASP A 53 -39.40 10.74 -15.41
C ASP A 53 -39.44 9.20 -15.50
N ILE A 54 -38.25 8.59 -15.51
CA ILE A 54 -38.09 7.14 -15.58
C ILE A 54 -38.47 6.49 -14.25
N CYS A 55 -38.10 7.13 -13.15
CA CYS A 55 -38.39 6.69 -11.77
C CYS A 55 -39.07 7.82 -10.99
N ASN A 56 -39.78 7.49 -9.93
CA ASN A 56 -40.35 8.49 -9.03
C ASN A 56 -39.26 9.22 -8.22
N PRO A 57 -39.53 10.41 -7.64
CA PRO A 57 -38.53 11.22 -6.92
C PRO A 57 -37.87 10.53 -5.72
N ASP A 58 -38.57 9.56 -5.13
CA ASP A 58 -38.16 8.74 -3.98
C ASP A 58 -37.47 7.43 -4.38
N GLN A 59 -37.20 7.21 -5.68
CA GLN A 59 -36.58 6.01 -6.22
C GLN A 59 -35.20 6.30 -6.82
N ASP A 60 -34.39 5.25 -6.99
CA ASP A 60 -33.05 5.35 -7.58
C ASP A 60 -33.02 4.84 -9.03
N LEU A 61 -32.64 5.70 -9.97
CA LEU A 61 -32.52 5.37 -11.40
C LEU A 61 -31.52 4.25 -11.68
N ASN A 62 -30.49 4.11 -10.86
CA ASN A 62 -29.46 3.08 -11.03
C ASN A 62 -29.98 1.67 -10.74
N THR A 63 -31.21 1.55 -10.22
CA THR A 63 -31.85 0.28 -9.88
C THR A 63 -32.98 -0.10 -10.84
N LEU A 64 -33.06 0.55 -12.01
CA LEU A 64 -34.07 0.27 -13.03
C LEU A 64 -33.99 -1.19 -13.52
N HIS A 65 -35.07 -1.94 -13.35
CA HIS A 65 -35.20 -3.32 -13.80
C HIS A 65 -36.64 -3.67 -14.14
N LYS A 66 -36.85 -4.86 -14.70
CA LYS A 66 -38.17 -5.39 -15.00
C LYS A 66 -38.60 -6.29 -13.85
N ASP A 67 -39.70 -5.95 -13.19
CA ASP A 67 -40.28 -6.77 -12.13
C ASP A 67 -40.67 -8.14 -12.71
N PRO A 68 -40.13 -9.26 -12.21
CA PRO A 68 -40.40 -10.59 -12.74
C PRO A 68 -41.85 -11.04 -12.52
N LYS A 69 -42.59 -10.44 -11.58
CA LYS A 69 -43.99 -10.77 -11.29
C LYS A 69 -44.97 -10.02 -12.17
N THR A 70 -44.69 -8.74 -12.46
CA THR A 70 -45.61 -7.87 -13.20
C THR A 70 -45.16 -7.61 -14.63
N GLY A 71 -43.89 -7.88 -14.95
CA GLY A 71 -43.27 -7.55 -16.23
C GLY A 71 -43.11 -6.05 -16.47
N GLN A 72 -43.35 -5.21 -15.48
CA GLN A 72 -43.24 -3.75 -15.59
C GLN A 72 -41.84 -3.28 -15.20
N TRP A 73 -41.39 -2.20 -15.84
CA TRP A 73 -40.16 -1.53 -15.45
C TRP A 73 -40.38 -0.73 -14.17
N ILE A 74 -39.59 -1.01 -13.15
CA ILE A 74 -39.65 -0.36 -11.85
C ILE A 74 -38.24 0.04 -11.39
N CYS A 75 -38.20 1.01 -10.48
CA CYS A 75 -36.99 1.44 -9.80
C CYS A 75 -37.15 1.15 -8.30
N CYS A 76 -36.07 0.77 -7.64
CA CYS A 76 -36.10 0.51 -6.21
C CYS A 76 -36.26 1.81 -5.42
N PRO A 77 -36.99 1.77 -4.29
CA PRO A 77 -37.03 2.86 -3.33
C PRO A 77 -35.61 3.27 -2.91
N ARG A 78 -35.38 4.57 -2.71
CA ARG A 78 -34.06 5.11 -2.35
C ARG A 78 -33.55 4.44 -1.07
N GLY A 79 -32.33 3.91 -1.13
CA GLY A 79 -31.71 3.14 -0.04
C GLY A 79 -31.97 1.63 -0.09
N GLN A 80 -32.57 1.10 -1.17
CA GLN A 80 -32.63 -0.33 -1.46
C GLN A 80 -31.74 -0.67 -2.66
N ASP A 81 -31.13 -1.85 -2.63
CA ASP A 81 -30.32 -2.37 -3.71
C ASP A 81 -31.12 -3.34 -4.58
N LEU A 82 -30.79 -3.40 -5.87
CA LEU A 82 -31.33 -4.40 -6.78
C LEU A 82 -30.51 -5.70 -6.69
N LYS A 83 -31.15 -6.80 -6.26
CA LYS A 83 -30.56 -8.15 -6.29
C LYS A 83 -31.53 -9.13 -6.94
N GLN A 84 -31.05 -9.88 -7.94
CA GLN A 84 -31.84 -10.91 -8.64
C GLN A 84 -33.24 -10.41 -9.05
N ASP A 85 -33.30 -9.24 -9.71
CA ASP A 85 -34.54 -8.61 -10.18
C ASP A 85 -35.55 -8.29 -9.06
N SER A 86 -35.08 -8.03 -7.84
CA SER A 86 -35.90 -7.60 -6.71
C SER A 86 -35.19 -6.57 -5.82
N CYS A 87 -35.97 -5.63 -5.28
CA CYS A 87 -35.45 -4.61 -4.37
C CYS A 87 -35.30 -5.16 -2.95
N VAL A 88 -34.10 -5.05 -2.38
CA VAL A 88 -33.78 -5.54 -1.04
C VAL A 88 -33.26 -4.42 -0.15
N GLN A 89 -33.58 -4.47 1.15
CA GLN A 89 -32.95 -3.58 2.11
C GLN A 89 -31.49 -4.01 2.33
N PRO A 90 -30.53 -3.05 2.30
CA PRO A 90 -29.15 -3.35 2.66
C PRO A 90 -29.09 -3.83 4.11
N GLY A 91 -28.67 -5.07 4.32
CA GLY A 91 -28.52 -5.70 5.64
C GLY A 91 -29.64 -6.64 6.09
N GLY A 92 -30.58 -7.01 5.21
CA GLY A 92 -31.59 -8.04 5.50
C GLY A 92 -30.98 -9.43 5.75
N LYS A 93 -31.54 -10.16 6.73
CA LYS A 93 -31.07 -11.47 7.30
C LYS A 93 -30.91 -12.66 6.31
N GLY A 94 -30.94 -12.44 4.99
CA GLY A 94 -30.72 -13.46 3.96
C GLY A 94 -29.35 -13.42 3.27
N ASP A 95 -28.52 -12.39 3.52
CA ASP A 95 -27.22 -12.24 2.85
C ASP A 95 -26.07 -12.84 3.66
N GLN A 96 -25.80 -14.13 3.46
CA GLN A 96 -24.41 -14.55 3.31
C GLN A 96 -24.13 -14.61 1.81
N ILE A 97 -23.71 -13.47 1.24
CA ILE A 97 -22.97 -13.49 -0.02
C ILE A 97 -21.74 -14.37 0.26
N PRO A 98 -21.49 -15.47 -0.48
CA PRO A 98 -20.25 -16.19 -0.33
C PRO A 98 -19.12 -15.20 -0.57
N ILE A 99 -18.30 -14.97 0.47
CA ILE A 99 -17.09 -14.18 0.35
C ILE A 99 -16.30 -14.82 -0.81
N PRO A 100 -15.94 -14.08 -1.88
CA PRO A 100 -15.15 -14.65 -2.96
C PRO A 100 -13.92 -15.30 -2.36
N LEU A 101 -13.65 -16.55 -2.74
CA LEU A 101 -12.46 -17.24 -2.29
C LEU A 101 -11.24 -16.38 -2.69
N PRO A 102 -10.26 -16.16 -1.80
CA PRO A 102 -9.08 -15.36 -2.10
C PRO A 102 -8.40 -15.81 -3.41
N GLY A 103 -8.03 -14.88 -4.28
CA GLY A 103 -7.38 -15.15 -5.58
C GLY A 103 -8.33 -15.34 -6.77
N THR A 104 -9.65 -15.18 -6.61
CA THR A 104 -10.62 -15.38 -7.71
C THR A 104 -10.81 -14.17 -8.62
N CYS A 105 -10.59 -12.95 -8.16
CA CYS A 105 -10.84 -11.74 -8.95
C CYS A 105 -9.70 -11.48 -9.94
N GLY A 106 -8.45 -11.61 -9.48
CA GLY A 106 -7.26 -11.56 -10.34
C GLY A 106 -7.26 -12.66 -11.42
N THR A 107 -7.77 -13.85 -11.08
CA THR A 107 -7.94 -14.95 -12.04
C THR A 107 -9.03 -14.64 -13.07
N HIS A 108 -10.19 -14.14 -12.65
CA HIS A 108 -11.27 -13.75 -13.57
C HIS A 108 -10.89 -12.61 -14.52
N LEU A 109 -10.07 -11.65 -14.09
CA LEU A 109 -9.60 -10.55 -14.94
C LEU A 109 -8.54 -10.98 -15.95
N LYS A 110 -7.68 -11.95 -15.59
CA LYS A 110 -6.79 -12.63 -16.55
C LYS A 110 -7.58 -13.44 -17.58
N ASP A 111 -8.60 -14.18 -17.15
CA ASP A 111 -9.43 -15.01 -18.02
C ASP A 111 -10.36 -14.18 -18.95
N ALA A 112 -10.65 -12.92 -18.59
CA ALA A 112 -11.48 -12.02 -19.39
C ALA A 112 -10.79 -11.44 -20.65
N GLY A 113 -9.51 -11.79 -20.90
CA GLY A 113 -8.80 -11.38 -22.12
C GLY A 113 -8.50 -9.88 -22.20
N LEU A 114 -8.34 -9.22 -21.05
CA LEU A 114 -8.17 -7.76 -20.95
C LEU A 114 -6.95 -7.23 -21.71
N GLU A 115 -5.85 -7.97 -21.72
CA GLU A 115 -4.66 -7.64 -22.50
C GLU A 115 -4.99 -7.55 -23.99
N SER A 116 -5.72 -8.53 -24.52
CA SER A 116 -6.14 -8.55 -25.92
C SER A 116 -7.08 -7.38 -26.24
N LEU A 117 -8.00 -7.05 -25.34
CA LEU A 117 -8.90 -5.90 -25.49
C LEU A 117 -8.14 -4.57 -25.51
N LEU A 118 -7.17 -4.39 -24.60
CA LEU A 118 -6.32 -3.20 -24.54
C LEU A 118 -5.48 -3.07 -25.81
N ARG A 119 -4.90 -4.18 -26.28
CA ARG A 119 -4.10 -4.20 -27.51
C ARG A 119 -4.94 -3.86 -28.74
N GLU A 120 -6.12 -4.47 -28.90
CA GLU A 120 -7.03 -4.15 -30.02
C GLU A 120 -7.48 -2.69 -30.02
N THR A 121 -7.72 -2.11 -28.83
CA THR A 121 -8.17 -0.72 -28.70
C THR A 121 -7.04 0.27 -28.98
N LEU A 122 -5.84 0.00 -28.46
CA LEU A 122 -4.72 0.94 -28.48
C LEU A 122 -3.81 0.79 -29.69
N VAL A 123 -3.88 -0.31 -30.45
CA VAL A 123 -3.03 -0.50 -31.65
C VAL A 123 -3.18 0.64 -32.67
N ARG A 124 -4.36 1.27 -32.73
CA ARG A 124 -4.62 2.43 -33.61
C ARG A 124 -3.92 3.71 -33.13
N CYS A 125 -3.62 3.80 -31.84
CA CYS A 125 -2.86 4.91 -31.25
C CYS A 125 -1.35 4.72 -31.37
N PHE A 126 -0.88 3.49 -31.65
CA PHE A 126 0.52 3.12 -31.81
C PHE A 126 0.79 2.43 -33.17
N PRO A 127 0.49 3.09 -34.31
CA PRO A 127 0.49 2.45 -35.63
C PRO A 127 1.88 1.99 -36.11
N HIS A 128 2.96 2.55 -35.56
CA HIS A 128 4.34 2.27 -35.98
C HIS A 128 5.30 1.94 -34.82
N ASP A 129 4.79 1.86 -33.58
CA ASP A 129 5.60 1.63 -32.40
C ASP A 129 4.97 0.58 -31.49
N GLN A 130 5.05 -0.67 -31.94
CA GLN A 130 4.52 -1.82 -31.20
C GLN A 130 5.28 -2.06 -29.90
N VAL A 131 6.56 -1.67 -29.81
CA VAL A 131 7.37 -1.83 -28.60
C VAL A 131 6.88 -0.88 -27.50
N ALA A 132 6.59 0.39 -27.83
CA ALA A 132 5.99 1.32 -26.87
C ALA A 132 4.58 0.89 -26.45
N LEU A 133 3.79 0.32 -27.37
CA LEU A 133 2.49 -0.26 -27.06
C LEU A 133 2.59 -1.42 -26.05
N ASP A 134 3.56 -2.33 -26.25
CA ASP A 134 3.76 -3.48 -25.36
C ASP A 134 4.18 -3.03 -23.95
N VAL A 135 5.13 -2.10 -23.84
CA VAL A 135 5.54 -1.53 -22.54
C VAL A 135 4.39 -0.79 -21.86
N PHE A 136 3.56 -0.07 -22.63
CA PHE A 136 2.41 0.64 -22.09
C PHE A 136 1.34 -0.32 -21.55
N ILE A 137 1.02 -1.38 -22.31
CA ILE A 137 0.07 -2.41 -21.88
C ILE A 137 0.59 -3.15 -20.64
N GLU A 138 1.87 -3.51 -20.62
CA GLU A 138 2.51 -4.18 -19.48
C GLU A 138 2.46 -3.33 -18.22
N TYR A 139 2.78 -2.03 -18.32
CA TYR A 139 2.67 -1.08 -17.21
C TYR A 139 1.23 -0.99 -16.69
N TYR A 140 0.25 -0.88 -17.61
CA TYR A 140 -1.15 -0.73 -17.22
C TYR A 140 -1.71 -2.00 -16.56
N LEU A 141 -1.35 -3.17 -17.07
CA LEU A 141 -1.70 -4.46 -16.45
C LEU A 141 -1.05 -4.64 -15.08
N THR A 142 0.20 -4.21 -14.91
CA THR A 142 0.89 -4.24 -13.61
C THR A 142 0.20 -3.34 -12.59
N VAL A 143 -0.17 -2.11 -12.98
CA VAL A 143 -0.90 -1.18 -12.10
C VAL A 143 -2.29 -1.73 -11.77
N LEU A 144 -3.00 -2.30 -12.75
CA LEU A 144 -4.31 -2.90 -12.53
C LEU A 144 -4.22 -4.10 -11.57
N ASN A 145 -3.26 -5.01 -11.79
CA ASN A 145 -3.01 -6.15 -10.91
C ASN A 145 -2.65 -5.70 -9.49
N GLY A 146 -1.83 -4.64 -9.35
CA GLY A 146 -1.50 -4.05 -8.04
C GLY A 146 -2.75 -3.54 -7.31
N ASN A 147 -3.65 -2.86 -8.01
CA ASN A 147 -4.90 -2.37 -7.44
C ASN A 147 -5.91 -3.49 -7.13
N ILE A 148 -6.02 -4.51 -7.98
CA ILE A 148 -6.87 -5.69 -7.73
C ILE A 148 -6.36 -6.46 -6.52
N ASN A 149 -5.05 -6.66 -6.39
CA ASN A 149 -4.45 -7.29 -5.22
C ASN A 149 -4.75 -6.49 -3.94
N LEU A 150 -4.68 -5.15 -4.02
CA LEU A 150 -5.06 -4.27 -2.91
C LEU A 150 -6.55 -4.44 -2.54
N ILE A 151 -7.44 -4.52 -3.52
CA ILE A 151 -8.89 -4.75 -3.32
C ILE A 151 -9.17 -6.15 -2.76
N GLU A 152 -8.48 -7.19 -3.25
CA GLU A 152 -8.61 -8.54 -2.72
C GLU A 152 -8.12 -8.63 -1.27
N VAL A 153 -7.08 -7.89 -0.90
CA VAL A 153 -6.64 -7.73 0.50
C VAL A 153 -7.71 -7.01 1.33
N ILE A 154 -8.34 -5.97 0.79
CA ILE A 154 -9.44 -5.25 1.46
C ILE A 154 -10.67 -6.15 1.66
N ILE A 155 -11.05 -6.94 0.65
CA ILE A 155 -12.17 -7.89 0.71
C ILE A 155 -11.87 -9.05 1.66
N LYS A 156 -10.64 -9.59 1.64
CA LYS A 156 -10.17 -10.63 2.58
C LYS A 156 -10.20 -10.16 4.03
N ASN A 157 -9.96 -8.88 4.26
CA ASN A 157 -9.96 -8.27 5.59
C ASN A 157 -11.34 -7.70 6.01
N GLY A 158 -12.33 -7.72 5.11
CA GLY A 158 -13.69 -7.25 5.33
C GLY A 158 -13.82 -5.72 5.35
N CYS A 159 -14.65 -5.17 4.45
CA CYS A 159 -15.13 -3.79 4.56
C CYS A 159 -16.16 -3.71 5.70
N GLY A 160 -15.71 -3.36 6.90
CA GLY A 160 -16.59 -2.99 8.00
C GLY A 160 -17.03 -4.16 8.88
N LYS A 161 -16.14 -4.62 9.76
CA LYS A 161 -16.41 -4.90 11.17
C LYS A 161 -15.05 -5.02 11.89
N PRO A 162 -14.84 -4.33 13.02
CA PRO A 162 -13.64 -4.54 13.82
C PRO A 162 -13.62 -6.02 14.20
N THR A 163 -12.47 -6.65 14.01
CA THR A 163 -12.15 -7.93 14.65
C THR A 163 -12.55 -7.86 16.13
N PRO A 164 -13.00 -8.97 16.75
CA PRO A 164 -13.39 -8.97 18.15
C PRO A 164 -12.24 -8.39 18.96
N ASN A 165 -12.55 -7.28 19.63
CA ASN A 165 -11.64 -6.59 20.52
C ASN A 165 -11.22 -7.61 21.59
N PRO A 166 -9.94 -8.03 21.69
CA PRO A 166 -9.48 -8.63 22.92
C PRO A 166 -9.73 -7.60 24.01
N ASP A 167 -10.34 -8.03 25.12
CA ASP A 167 -10.74 -7.14 26.22
C ASP A 167 -9.63 -6.12 26.56
N PRO A 168 -10.02 -4.87 26.85
CA PRO A 168 -9.09 -3.75 26.97
C PRO A 168 -8.18 -3.93 28.17
N ILE A 169 -6.87 -3.97 27.95
CA ILE A 169 -5.85 -3.83 29.00
C ILE A 169 -5.28 -2.40 28.91
N PRO A 170 -5.12 -1.68 30.04
CA PRO A 170 -5.06 -0.23 30.02
C PRO A 170 -3.71 0.31 29.53
N ASN A 171 -3.81 1.39 28.75
CA ASN A 171 -2.80 2.44 28.57
C ASN A 171 -1.85 2.42 27.36
N TRP A 172 -2.17 1.79 26.23
CA TRP A 172 -1.40 2.10 25.01
C TRP A 172 -2.24 2.20 23.73
N LYS A 173 -2.20 3.35 23.07
CA LYS A 173 -2.86 3.66 21.79
C LYS A 173 -1.80 4.15 20.79
N CYS A 174 -2.10 4.15 19.49
CA CYS A 174 -1.40 4.95 18.47
C CYS A 174 -0.99 6.34 18.97
N PRO A 175 -0.06 7.01 18.27
CA PRO A 175 0.38 8.36 18.64
C PRO A 175 -0.78 9.25 19.11
N ARG A 176 -0.65 9.79 20.32
CA ARG A 176 -1.72 10.61 20.94
C ARG A 176 -1.97 11.93 20.18
N ASP A 177 -1.06 12.29 19.29
CA ASP A 177 -0.99 13.54 18.54
C ASP A 177 -1.69 13.49 17.17
N ASN A 178 -2.52 12.47 16.92
CA ASN A 178 -3.16 12.19 15.63
C ASN A 178 -2.16 12.02 14.46
N SER A 179 -0.87 11.79 14.73
CA SER A 179 0.08 11.45 13.67
C SER A 179 -0.17 10.04 13.14
N PRO A 180 0.16 9.73 11.87
CA PRO A 180 -0.01 8.38 11.36
C PRO A 180 0.81 7.42 12.20
N CYS A 181 0.27 6.22 12.42
CA CYS A 181 1.00 5.21 13.17
C CYS A 181 2.20 4.76 12.34
N LYS A 182 3.33 4.52 13.03
CA LYS A 182 4.64 4.35 12.43
C LYS A 182 5.20 2.97 12.79
N TRP A 183 6.00 2.42 11.89
CA TRP A 183 6.93 1.35 12.25
C TRP A 183 8.17 1.98 12.90
N LEU A 184 9.37 1.49 12.60
CA LEU A 184 10.60 1.90 13.26
C LEU A 184 11.15 3.25 12.78
N PRO A 185 11.85 4.01 13.65
CA PRO A 185 12.70 5.12 13.24
C PRO A 185 13.88 4.57 12.43
N LEU A 186 14.23 5.30 11.38
CA LEU A 186 15.31 4.94 10.45
C LEU A 186 16.60 5.71 10.73
N GLU A 187 16.74 6.30 11.92
CA GLU A 187 17.96 6.93 12.42
C GLU A 187 18.46 6.28 13.70
N ASN A 188 19.79 6.24 13.85
CA ASN A 188 20.42 5.88 15.12
C ASN A 188 19.86 6.74 16.26
N ASN A 189 19.45 6.09 17.35
CA ASN A 189 19.02 6.73 18.61
C ASN A 189 17.90 7.77 18.46
N LYS A 190 17.04 7.66 17.44
CA LYS A 190 15.97 8.63 17.16
C LYS A 190 16.51 10.06 17.02
N VAL A 191 17.76 10.24 16.59
CA VAL A 191 18.34 11.58 16.45
C VAL A 191 17.66 12.32 15.31
N ARG A 192 17.17 13.52 15.59
CA ARG A 192 16.57 14.40 14.58
C ARG A 192 17.64 14.86 13.60
N LYS A 193 17.33 14.84 12.32
CA LYS A 193 18.18 15.41 11.27
C LYS A 193 17.87 16.88 11.09
N ASN A 194 18.90 17.71 11.15
CA ASN A 194 18.78 19.14 10.86
C ASN A 194 18.85 19.36 9.35
N LEU A 195 17.82 20.00 8.80
CA LEU A 195 17.77 20.47 7.43
C LEU A 195 18.22 21.94 7.38
N PRO A 196 19.31 22.27 6.66
CA PRO A 196 19.73 23.65 6.51
C PRO A 196 18.69 24.46 5.73
N ALA A 197 18.62 25.76 6.02
CA ALA A 197 17.78 26.69 5.28
C ALA A 197 18.04 26.60 3.76
N THR A 198 16.95 26.62 2.98
CA THR A 198 17.00 26.60 1.51
C THR A 198 16.75 27.96 0.88
N GLY A 199 16.24 28.93 1.65
CA GLY A 199 15.81 30.22 1.10
C GLY A 199 14.65 30.05 0.11
N SER A 200 14.81 30.56 -1.11
CA SER A 200 13.83 30.41 -2.19
C SER A 200 13.87 29.06 -2.91
N ASP A 201 15.00 28.35 -2.83
CA ASP A 201 15.28 27.17 -3.63
C ASP A 201 14.86 25.88 -2.91
N HIS A 202 15.02 24.74 -3.59
CA HIS A 202 14.89 23.40 -3.02
C HIS A 202 16.26 22.74 -2.85
N LYS A 203 16.37 21.77 -1.94
CA LYS A 203 17.56 20.92 -1.76
C LYS A 203 17.13 19.46 -1.74
N VAL A 204 18.00 18.55 -2.18
CA VAL A 204 17.75 17.11 -2.06
C VAL A 204 17.56 16.76 -0.59
N LEU A 205 16.52 16.00 -0.29
CA LEU A 205 16.24 15.51 1.06
C LEU A 205 17.32 14.49 1.45
N PRO A 206 17.98 14.64 2.61
CA PRO A 206 18.99 13.68 3.02
C PRO A 206 18.34 12.32 3.33
N ASN A 207 18.96 11.24 2.88
CA ASN A 207 18.46 9.88 3.12
C ASN A 207 18.47 9.52 4.62
N PRO A 208 17.64 8.55 5.05
CA PRO A 208 17.81 7.91 6.36
C PRO A 208 19.19 7.23 6.44
N ASN A 209 19.92 7.45 7.56
CA ASN A 209 21.30 6.95 7.77
C ASN A 209 22.30 7.28 6.63
N VAL A 210 23.43 6.56 6.55
CA VAL A 210 24.53 6.81 5.59
C VAL A 210 24.09 6.39 4.18
N PRO A 211 24.19 7.29 3.18
CA PRO A 211 23.69 7.02 1.84
C PRO A 211 24.52 5.95 1.11
N VAL A 212 23.82 5.03 0.45
CA VAL A 212 24.36 4.22 -0.65
C VAL A 212 24.17 4.95 -1.98
N VAL A 213 25.06 4.71 -2.93
CA VAL A 213 24.96 5.27 -4.30
C VAL A 213 23.65 4.77 -4.93
N ASN A 214 22.94 5.66 -5.64
CA ASN A 214 21.65 5.35 -6.29
C ASN A 214 20.56 4.83 -5.32
N TYR A 215 20.50 5.40 -4.12
CA TYR A 215 19.53 5.02 -3.09
C TYR A 215 18.09 5.09 -3.61
N LYS A 216 17.33 4.03 -3.31
CA LYS A 216 15.87 4.01 -3.43
C LYS A 216 15.26 3.62 -2.10
N TYR A 217 14.16 4.24 -1.73
CA TYR A 217 13.43 3.91 -0.50
C TYR A 217 12.95 2.46 -0.57
N PRO A 218 13.40 1.56 0.32
CA PRO A 218 13.09 0.13 0.21
C PRO A 218 11.63 -0.20 0.56
N PHE A 219 10.94 0.69 1.26
CA PHE A 219 9.55 0.60 1.67
C PHE A 219 8.96 2.00 1.85
N ASP A 220 7.64 2.08 1.98
CA ASP A 220 6.95 3.34 2.23
C ASP A 220 7.49 3.98 3.50
N THR A 221 7.89 5.25 3.40
CA THR A 221 8.66 5.93 4.44
C THR A 221 7.99 7.25 4.81
N TRP A 222 7.72 7.44 6.09
CA TRP A 222 7.31 8.71 6.66
C TRP A 222 8.50 9.62 6.89
N VAL A 223 8.38 10.87 6.45
CA VAL A 223 9.22 11.98 6.90
C VAL A 223 8.38 12.85 7.81
N VAL A 224 8.80 12.97 9.06
CA VAL A 224 8.07 13.69 10.10
C VAL A 224 8.82 14.96 10.44
N GLY A 225 8.17 16.10 10.22
CA GLY A 225 8.63 17.41 10.69
C GLY A 225 7.96 17.82 12.00
N TRP A 226 8.27 19.03 12.48
CA TRP A 226 7.64 19.62 13.65
C TRP A 226 6.63 20.72 13.27
N PRO A 227 5.58 20.95 14.09
CA PRO A 227 4.52 21.91 13.75
C PRO A 227 4.99 23.33 13.46
N ASP A 228 6.09 23.76 14.09
CA ASP A 228 6.64 25.10 13.93
C ASP A 228 7.63 25.24 12.76
N ASP A 229 7.97 24.12 12.10
CA ASP A 229 8.89 24.12 10.96
C ASP A 229 8.14 24.46 9.66
N ASP A 230 8.65 25.44 8.91
CA ASP A 230 8.20 25.72 7.55
C ASP A 230 8.88 24.72 6.61
N LEU A 231 8.28 23.53 6.50
CA LEU A 231 8.77 22.42 5.70
C LEU A 231 7.79 22.09 4.57
N SER A 232 8.32 21.88 3.37
CA SER A 232 7.60 21.27 2.26
C SER A 232 8.50 20.23 1.61
N ILE A 233 7.94 19.04 1.35
CA ILE A 233 8.65 17.95 0.67
C ILE A 233 8.04 17.74 -0.71
N TYR A 234 8.90 17.41 -1.67
CA TYR A 234 8.57 17.22 -3.06
C TYR A 234 9.13 15.89 -3.54
N VAL A 235 8.41 15.21 -4.43
CA VAL A 235 8.89 14.05 -5.18
C VAL A 235 8.73 14.36 -6.65
N LYS A 236 9.81 14.33 -7.44
CA LYS A 236 9.81 14.71 -8.87
C LYS A 236 9.10 16.06 -9.11
N ASP A 237 9.51 17.07 -8.33
CA ASP A 237 8.93 18.43 -8.31
C ASP A 237 7.46 18.55 -7.90
N GLN A 238 6.78 17.44 -7.58
CA GLN A 238 5.41 17.47 -7.06
C GLN A 238 5.42 17.63 -5.55
N LYS A 239 4.79 18.69 -5.06
CA LYS A 239 4.65 18.94 -3.63
C LYS A 239 3.79 17.84 -2.99
N LEU A 240 4.34 17.14 -2.01
CA LEU A 240 3.61 16.20 -1.19
C LEU A 240 2.68 16.93 -0.23
N GLN A 241 1.46 16.40 -0.08
CA GLN A 241 0.55 16.86 0.96
C GLN A 241 0.90 16.17 2.28
N PRO A 242 1.11 16.92 3.36
CA PRO A 242 1.29 16.31 4.66
C PRO A 242 -0.01 15.63 5.09
N GLN A 243 0.11 14.49 5.76
CA GLN A 243 -0.99 13.70 6.25
C GLN A 243 -1.22 13.90 7.75
N ALA A 244 -2.45 13.61 8.17
CA ALA A 244 -2.91 13.61 9.56
C ALA A 244 -2.57 14.90 10.34
N SER A 245 -1.58 14.86 11.26
CA SER A 245 -1.10 15.99 12.07
C SER A 245 -0.59 17.21 11.27
N GLY A 246 -0.54 17.12 9.93
CA GLY A 246 -0.06 18.19 9.06
C GLY A 246 1.47 18.26 8.99
N THR A 247 2.18 17.32 9.62
CA THR A 247 3.64 17.31 9.73
C THR A 247 4.30 16.04 9.17
N SER A 248 3.51 15.07 8.69
CA SER A 248 4.02 13.78 8.21
C SER A 248 3.85 13.65 6.70
N TYR A 249 4.93 13.42 5.96
CA TYR A 249 4.94 13.28 4.50
C TYR A 249 5.27 11.85 4.14
N LEU A 250 4.49 11.23 3.25
CA LEU A 250 4.73 9.85 2.80
C LEU A 250 5.59 9.85 1.54
N ILE A 251 6.74 9.18 1.59
CA ILE A 251 7.55 8.85 0.43
C ILE A 251 7.24 7.40 0.04
N PRO A 252 6.73 7.13 -1.17
CA PRO A 252 6.46 5.77 -1.63
C PRO A 252 7.73 4.92 -1.79
N ALA A 253 7.60 3.62 -1.55
CA ALA A 253 8.64 2.63 -1.83
C ALA A 253 9.11 2.71 -3.30
N GLY A 254 10.40 2.48 -3.53
CA GLY A 254 11.04 2.52 -4.85
C GLY A 254 11.38 3.92 -5.37
N THR A 255 10.96 4.98 -4.67
CA THR A 255 11.31 6.37 -5.02
C THR A 255 12.83 6.55 -4.96
N SER A 256 13.42 7.20 -5.97
CA SER A 256 14.84 7.55 -5.96
C SER A 256 15.09 8.70 -4.98
N ALA A 257 16.13 8.62 -4.15
CA ALA A 257 16.52 9.73 -3.27
C ALA A 257 16.76 11.04 -4.03
N ASP A 258 17.37 10.94 -5.21
CA ASP A 258 17.68 12.09 -6.06
C ASP A 258 16.42 12.79 -6.59
N ASP A 259 15.25 12.14 -6.51
CA ASP A 259 13.96 12.71 -6.89
C ASP A 259 13.24 13.37 -5.71
N VAL A 260 13.76 13.27 -4.48
CA VAL A 260 13.13 13.79 -3.27
C VAL A 260 13.80 15.08 -2.83
N TYR A 261 13.02 16.15 -2.76
CA TYR A 261 13.51 17.48 -2.41
C TYR A 261 12.74 18.03 -1.22
N TYR A 262 13.37 18.92 -0.46
CA TYR A 262 12.70 19.75 0.52
C TYR A 262 12.92 21.23 0.24
N LYS A 263 11.98 22.03 0.70
CA LYS A 263 12.07 23.47 0.82
C LYS A 263 11.79 23.84 2.26
N SER A 264 12.69 24.62 2.84
CA SER A 264 12.52 25.18 4.17
C SER A 264 13.27 26.50 4.29
N PRO A 265 12.57 27.66 4.27
CA PRO A 265 13.21 28.97 4.28
C PRO A 265 14.09 29.22 5.51
N LYS A 266 13.72 28.67 6.68
CA LYS A 266 14.44 28.85 7.95
C LYS A 266 15.26 27.63 8.37
N GLY A 267 15.18 26.54 7.60
CA GLY A 267 15.61 25.22 8.05
C GLY A 267 14.53 24.55 8.89
N ALA A 268 14.68 23.25 9.07
CA ALA A 268 13.72 22.40 9.76
C ALA A 268 14.44 21.24 10.46
N GLN A 269 13.74 20.54 11.35
CA GLN A 269 14.16 19.24 11.82
C GLN A 269 13.27 18.17 11.19
N ILE A 270 13.84 17.00 10.88
CA ILE A 270 13.07 15.85 10.43
C ILE A 270 13.48 14.56 11.14
N GLN A 271 12.59 13.58 11.09
CA GLN A 271 12.86 12.17 11.38
C GLN A 271 12.22 11.28 10.32
N PHE A 272 12.87 10.17 10.02
CA PHE A 272 12.39 9.14 9.10
C PHE A 272 11.82 7.96 9.89
N PHE A 273 10.65 7.48 9.46
CA PHE A 273 10.04 6.26 10.00
C PHE A 273 9.57 5.37 8.86
N GLY A 274 9.59 4.06 9.05
CA GLY A 274 8.83 3.17 8.17
C GLY A 274 7.33 3.41 8.31
N ALA A 275 6.60 3.41 7.20
CA ALA A 275 5.16 3.34 7.21
C ALA A 275 4.69 1.94 7.58
N CYS A 276 3.52 1.86 8.20
CA CYS A 276 2.98 0.58 8.63
C CYS A 276 2.36 -0.21 7.48
N SER A 277 2.58 -1.52 7.48
CA SER A 277 1.98 -2.47 6.55
C SER A 277 1.89 -3.86 7.19
N ALA A 278 1.51 -4.87 6.41
CA ALA A 278 1.59 -6.26 6.85
C ALA A 278 3.05 -6.72 7.10
N ASP A 279 3.99 -6.24 6.29
CA ASP A 279 5.42 -6.55 6.40
C ASP A 279 6.16 -5.62 7.40
N THR A 280 5.54 -4.48 7.75
CA THR A 280 6.05 -3.47 8.71
C THR A 280 4.99 -3.17 9.78
N PRO A 281 4.67 -4.11 10.69
CA PRO A 281 3.64 -3.90 11.70
C PRO A 281 3.97 -2.70 12.60
N CYS A 282 2.97 -1.86 12.89
CA CYS A 282 3.15 -0.67 13.71
C CYS A 282 3.60 -1.01 15.13
N ILE A 283 4.43 -0.13 15.69
CA ILE A 283 4.93 -0.23 17.06
C ILE A 283 4.42 0.94 17.91
N GLY A 284 4.37 0.74 19.23
CA GLY A 284 4.01 1.81 20.19
C GLY A 284 5.07 2.93 20.29
N GLU A 285 4.79 4.02 21.02
CA GLU A 285 5.77 5.14 21.21
C GLU A 285 6.96 4.74 22.09
N GLU A 286 6.83 3.68 22.91
CA GLU A 286 7.96 2.99 23.57
C GLU A 286 8.77 2.18 22.55
N VAL A 287 9.28 2.89 21.55
CA VAL A 287 10.16 2.34 20.53
C VAL A 287 11.52 2.13 21.16
N ALA A 288 12.01 0.89 21.24
CA ALA A 288 13.40 0.64 21.62
C ALA A 288 14.35 1.38 20.65
N ALA A 289 15.46 1.97 21.09
CA ALA A 289 16.46 2.41 20.12
C ALA A 289 17.21 1.19 19.54
N TRP A 290 17.82 1.31 18.36
CA TRP A 290 18.53 0.17 17.76
C TRP A 290 19.72 -0.31 18.61
N ASN A 291 20.34 0.58 19.39
CA ASN A 291 21.36 0.20 20.37
C ASN A 291 20.81 -0.63 21.55
N GLU A 292 19.50 -0.77 21.69
CA GLU A 292 18.84 -1.71 22.62
C GLU A 292 18.56 -3.07 21.96
N GLY A 293 18.85 -3.20 20.66
CA GLY A 293 18.85 -4.45 19.92
C GLY A 293 19.83 -5.46 20.52
N LYS A 294 19.51 -6.73 20.35
CA LYS A 294 20.33 -7.84 20.87
C LYS A 294 21.09 -8.47 19.71
N PRO A 295 22.41 -8.26 19.62
CA PRO A 295 23.21 -8.95 18.62
C PRO A 295 23.33 -10.41 18.98
N LEU A 296 23.26 -11.29 17.98
CA LEU A 296 23.37 -12.72 18.16
C LEU A 296 24.39 -13.29 17.18
N TYR A 297 25.32 -14.06 17.74
CA TYR A 297 26.35 -14.79 17.02
C TYR A 297 26.13 -16.29 17.26
N THR A 298 25.88 -17.05 16.21
CA THR A 298 25.61 -18.49 16.35
C THR A 298 26.09 -19.30 15.16
N THR A 299 26.46 -20.55 15.42
CA THR A 299 26.70 -21.57 14.39
C THR A 299 25.52 -22.53 14.28
N ALA A 300 24.53 -22.42 15.17
CA ALA A 300 23.35 -23.28 15.19
C ALA A 300 22.37 -22.84 14.11
N ARG A 301 21.78 -23.80 13.41
CA ARG A 301 20.78 -23.56 12.36
C ARG A 301 19.50 -22.92 12.89
N ASP A 302 19.08 -23.33 14.07
CA ASP A 302 17.91 -22.80 14.76
C ASP A 302 18.39 -22.13 16.04
N GLN A 303 17.91 -20.92 16.29
CA GLN A 303 18.19 -20.15 17.49
C GLN A 303 16.89 -19.80 18.20
N ASP A 304 16.76 -20.25 19.44
CA ASP A 304 15.61 -19.97 20.28
C ASP A 304 15.83 -18.69 21.10
N ILE A 305 14.77 -17.90 21.19
CA ILE A 305 14.68 -16.66 21.97
C ILE A 305 13.47 -16.80 22.89
N ASP A 306 13.71 -16.74 24.19
CA ASP A 306 12.66 -16.78 25.21
C ASP A 306 11.91 -15.44 25.22
N VAL A 307 10.61 -15.50 24.97
CA VAL A 307 9.69 -14.36 25.02
C VAL A 307 8.57 -14.59 26.03
N SER A 308 8.67 -15.64 26.85
CA SER A 308 7.62 -16.03 27.81
C SER A 308 7.36 -15.00 28.91
N GLY A 309 8.29 -14.08 29.13
CA GLY A 309 8.20 -12.98 30.09
C GLY A 309 7.39 -11.77 29.62
N TYR A 310 6.98 -11.72 28.35
CA TYR A 310 6.12 -10.64 27.84
C TYR A 310 4.65 -11.01 27.97
N ASP A 311 3.81 -10.06 28.38
CA ASP A 311 2.36 -10.23 28.58
C ASP A 311 1.51 -9.45 27.55
N PHE A 312 2.15 -8.99 26.47
CA PHE A 312 1.54 -8.22 25.38
C PHE A 312 1.96 -8.74 24.00
N ASP A 313 1.19 -8.42 22.96
CA ASP A 313 1.55 -8.75 21.58
C ASP A 313 2.81 -7.97 21.18
N LEU A 314 3.79 -8.68 20.63
CA LEU A 314 5.09 -8.14 20.25
C LEU A 314 5.18 -7.91 18.74
N VAL A 315 6.04 -6.99 18.37
CA VAL A 315 6.66 -6.92 17.06
C VAL A 315 8.10 -7.38 17.22
N PHE A 316 8.43 -8.52 16.63
CA PHE A 316 9.80 -9.02 16.55
C PHE A 316 10.41 -8.58 15.24
N THR A 317 11.37 -7.66 15.29
CA THR A 317 12.13 -7.23 14.10
C THR A 317 13.52 -7.84 14.15
N ILE A 318 13.98 -8.37 13.02
CA ILE A 318 15.30 -8.98 12.83
C ILE A 318 15.92 -8.45 11.53
N ALA A 319 17.24 -8.23 11.55
CA ALA A 319 18.00 -7.87 10.36
C ALA A 319 19.33 -8.61 10.34
N ASP A 320 19.78 -8.98 9.15
CA ASP A 320 21.16 -9.38 8.88
C ASP A 320 22.10 -8.22 9.23
N THR A 321 23.16 -8.53 9.99
CA THR A 321 24.13 -7.56 10.48
C THR A 321 25.56 -7.94 10.14
N TRP A 322 25.82 -8.22 8.87
CA TRP A 322 27.19 -8.18 8.36
C TRP A 322 27.26 -8.07 6.84
N VAL A 323 26.81 -9.10 6.13
CA VAL A 323 26.84 -9.20 4.68
C VAL A 323 25.45 -9.60 4.26
N THR A 324 24.70 -8.68 3.65
CA THR A 324 23.25 -8.73 3.38
C THR A 324 22.79 -9.91 2.52
N THR A 325 22.98 -11.13 3.01
CA THR A 325 22.84 -12.38 2.26
C THR A 325 22.15 -13.45 3.10
N GLU A 326 21.97 -13.21 4.39
CA GLU A 326 21.39 -14.15 5.31
C GLU A 326 19.87 -13.99 5.33
N GLN A 327 19.16 -15.06 4.96
CA GLN A 327 17.71 -15.15 5.08
C GLN A 327 17.33 -15.94 6.32
N TYR A 328 16.28 -15.48 7.01
CA TYR A 328 15.80 -16.07 8.25
C TYR A 328 14.31 -16.40 8.12
N THR A 329 13.91 -17.56 8.60
CA THR A 329 12.51 -17.93 8.84
C THR A 329 12.23 -17.80 10.33
N VAL A 330 11.20 -17.06 10.69
CA VAL A 330 10.81 -16.84 12.08
C VAL A 330 9.61 -17.70 12.41
N LEU A 331 9.67 -18.39 13.56
CA LEU A 331 8.60 -19.21 14.08
C LEU A 331 8.22 -18.74 15.49
N ALA A 332 6.92 -18.73 15.81
CA ALA A 332 6.39 -18.52 17.15
C ALA A 332 5.83 -19.86 17.66
N ASP A 333 6.40 -20.38 18.75
CA ASP A 333 6.11 -21.71 19.31
C ASP A 333 6.08 -22.83 18.25
N GLY A 334 7.02 -22.77 17.30
CA GLY A 334 7.17 -23.76 16.23
C GLY A 334 6.26 -23.54 15.01
N LYS A 335 5.39 -22.54 15.01
CA LYS A 335 4.59 -22.14 13.83
C LYS A 335 5.27 -21.01 13.08
N GLU A 336 5.52 -21.17 11.79
CA GLU A 336 6.08 -20.11 10.94
C GLU A 336 5.18 -18.86 10.95
N VAL A 337 5.80 -17.71 11.23
CA VAL A 337 5.15 -16.38 11.17
C VAL A 337 5.62 -15.57 9.97
N GLY A 338 6.78 -15.88 9.41
CA GLY A 338 7.26 -15.24 8.18
C GLY A 338 8.75 -15.47 7.93
N LYS A 339 9.25 -14.82 6.88
CA LYS A 339 10.65 -14.87 6.46
C LYS A 339 11.17 -13.46 6.22
N THR A 340 12.47 -13.26 6.44
CA THR A 340 13.11 -12.01 6.06
C THR A 340 13.10 -11.84 4.55
N HIS A 341 13.08 -10.59 4.12
CA HIS A 341 13.01 -10.17 2.74
C HIS A 341 13.91 -8.95 2.52
N GLY A 342 14.22 -8.69 1.26
CA GLY A 342 14.86 -7.48 0.79
C GLY A 342 13.87 -6.31 0.70
N PRO A 343 14.15 -5.31 -0.15
CA PRO A 343 13.25 -4.17 -0.36
C PRO A 343 11.83 -4.59 -0.74
N LEU A 344 10.83 -4.03 -0.06
CA LEU A 344 9.42 -4.21 -0.37
C LEU A 344 9.04 -3.62 -1.73
N SER A 345 9.81 -2.63 -2.22
CA SER A 345 9.66 -2.07 -3.57
C SER A 345 9.84 -3.09 -4.70
N LEU A 346 10.36 -4.29 -4.41
CA LEU A 346 10.54 -5.37 -5.37
C LEU A 346 9.29 -6.27 -5.52
N GLY A 347 8.24 -6.07 -4.72
CA GLY A 347 7.06 -6.93 -4.75
C GLY A 347 7.41 -8.37 -4.40
N ASP A 348 7.00 -9.33 -5.23
CA ASP A 348 7.26 -10.76 -5.00
C ASP A 348 8.75 -11.13 -5.07
N ASP A 349 9.56 -10.35 -5.81
CA ASP A 349 11.00 -10.56 -5.94
C ASP A 349 11.78 -10.19 -4.67
N LYS A 350 11.12 -9.68 -3.63
CA LYS A 350 11.75 -9.32 -2.35
C LYS A 350 12.47 -10.50 -1.67
N TYR A 351 12.13 -11.74 -2.00
CA TYR A 351 12.79 -12.92 -1.44
C TYR A 351 13.98 -13.43 -2.28
N ASN A 352 14.21 -12.87 -3.46
CA ASN A 352 15.27 -13.31 -4.35
C ASN A 352 16.60 -12.61 -3.99
N THR A 353 17.55 -13.41 -3.51
CA THR A 353 18.87 -12.98 -3.04
C THR A 353 19.70 -12.26 -4.11
N LYS A 354 19.41 -12.48 -5.40
CA LYS A 354 20.10 -11.80 -6.52
C LYS A 354 19.85 -10.29 -6.58
N HIS A 355 18.76 -9.80 -5.99
CA HIS A 355 18.48 -8.37 -5.93
C HIS A 355 19.19 -7.66 -4.78
N ILE A 356 19.89 -8.42 -3.94
CA ILE A 356 20.71 -7.89 -2.88
C ILE A 356 22.17 -7.98 -3.31
N ALA A 357 22.89 -6.88 -3.18
CA ALA A 357 24.31 -6.87 -3.48
C ALA A 357 25.02 -7.78 -2.47
N SER A 358 25.53 -8.93 -2.95
CA SER A 358 26.01 -10.06 -2.15
C SER A 358 27.24 -9.79 -1.27
N THR A 359 27.71 -8.55 -1.21
CA THR A 359 28.95 -8.13 -0.54
C THR A 359 28.89 -6.75 0.11
N VAL A 360 27.70 -6.16 0.26
CA VAL A 360 27.59 -4.87 0.96
C VAL A 360 27.77 -5.12 2.46
N ASP A 361 28.94 -4.71 2.97
CA ASP A 361 29.18 -4.64 4.41
C ASP A 361 28.29 -3.55 5.00
N VAL A 362 27.22 -3.97 5.66
CA VAL A 362 26.31 -3.07 6.35
C VAL A 362 26.85 -2.64 7.71
N GLY A 363 27.98 -3.20 8.15
CA GLY A 363 28.53 -3.01 9.48
C GLY A 363 27.98 -4.05 10.46
N ARG A 364 28.34 -3.90 11.74
CA ARG A 364 27.96 -4.80 12.83
C ARG A 364 27.02 -4.10 13.80
N TYR A 365 26.29 -4.91 14.56
CA TYR A 365 25.41 -4.44 15.63
C TYR A 365 24.30 -3.50 15.12
N ASP A 366 23.86 -2.57 15.97
CA ASP A 366 22.80 -1.60 15.75
C ASP A 366 22.95 -0.82 14.43
N ALA A 367 24.15 -0.35 14.15
CA ALA A 367 24.47 0.35 12.90
C ALA A 367 24.32 -0.58 11.68
N GLY A 368 24.69 -1.85 11.83
CA GLY A 368 24.51 -2.90 10.82
C GLY A 368 23.05 -3.13 10.48
N ALA A 369 22.23 -3.33 11.50
CA ALA A 369 20.81 -3.62 11.35
C ALA A 369 20.06 -2.46 10.68
N LEU A 370 20.33 -1.24 11.13
CA LEU A 370 19.73 -0.03 10.56
C LEU A 370 20.12 0.19 9.10
N LYS A 371 21.38 -0.04 8.75
CA LYS A 371 21.84 0.03 7.36
C LYS A 371 21.23 -1.08 6.52
N SER A 372 21.12 -2.30 7.04
CA SER A 372 20.46 -3.41 6.36
C SER A 372 19.02 -3.06 6.01
N ILE A 373 18.24 -2.57 6.98
CA ILE A 373 16.86 -2.15 6.76
C ILE A 373 16.76 -0.97 5.80
N SER A 374 17.61 0.05 5.98
CA SER A 374 17.50 1.30 5.23
C SER A 374 18.04 1.21 3.80
N ASN A 375 19.03 0.35 3.52
CA ASN A 375 19.85 0.35 2.30
C ASN A 375 19.81 -0.96 1.50
N ALA A 376 18.71 -1.72 1.56
CA ALA A 376 18.46 -2.94 0.78
C ALA A 376 19.20 -4.22 1.23
N GLY A 377 19.28 -4.47 2.53
CA GLY A 377 19.64 -5.78 3.09
C GLY A 377 18.42 -6.67 3.37
N PHE A 378 18.67 -7.87 3.90
CA PHE A 378 17.62 -8.78 4.37
C PHE A 378 17.21 -8.47 5.81
N TRP A 379 15.91 -8.26 6.00
CA TRP A 379 15.31 -7.97 7.31
C TRP A 379 13.84 -8.43 7.32
N GLY A 380 13.21 -8.42 8.48
CA GLY A 380 11.79 -8.72 8.61
C GLY A 380 11.24 -8.27 9.95
N SER A 381 9.93 -8.02 9.99
CA SER A 381 9.23 -7.57 11.18
C SER A 381 7.91 -8.33 11.34
N PHE A 382 7.75 -9.03 12.46
CA PHE A 382 6.72 -10.05 12.62
C PHE A 382 5.88 -9.81 13.87
N ARG A 383 4.56 -9.97 13.75
CA ARG A 383 3.66 -9.94 14.91
C ARG A 383 3.76 -11.26 15.68
N ILE A 384 4.08 -11.20 16.96
CA ILE A 384 4.18 -12.35 17.86
C ILE A 384 3.09 -12.23 18.94
N PRO A 385 2.16 -13.20 19.06
CA PRO A 385 1.09 -13.14 20.06
C PRO A 385 1.60 -13.13 21.51
N LYS A 386 0.89 -12.45 22.42
CA LYS A 386 1.22 -12.35 23.86
C LYS A 386 1.42 -13.67 24.60
N GLU A 387 0.84 -14.76 24.10
CA GLU A 387 0.89 -16.07 24.74
C GLU A 387 2.10 -16.89 24.29
N THR A 388 2.82 -16.41 23.28
CA THR A 388 4.00 -17.08 22.75
C THR A 388 5.07 -17.22 23.82
N LYS A 389 5.64 -18.41 23.94
CA LYS A 389 6.73 -18.68 24.90
C LYS A 389 8.09 -18.55 24.25
N LYS A 390 8.18 -18.89 22.97
CA LYS A 390 9.45 -18.97 22.26
C LYS A 390 9.33 -18.48 20.83
N VAL A 391 10.27 -17.62 20.44
CA VAL A 391 10.54 -17.32 19.04
C VAL A 391 11.75 -18.15 18.60
N THR A 392 11.60 -18.92 17.52
CA THR A 392 12.70 -19.63 16.89
C THR A 392 13.08 -18.92 15.60
N VAL A 393 14.33 -18.47 15.51
CA VAL A 393 14.93 -17.96 14.28
C VAL A 393 15.63 -19.13 13.60
N ARG A 394 15.06 -19.58 12.48
CA ARG A 394 15.63 -20.63 11.64
C ARG A 394 16.36 -20.01 10.47
N LEU A 395 17.62 -20.37 10.32
CA LEU A 395 18.44 -19.95 9.20
C LEU A 395 17.98 -20.61 7.90
N GLY A 396 17.74 -19.76 6.90
CA GLY A 396 17.36 -20.12 5.54
C GLY A 396 18.57 -20.32 4.63
N ALA A 397 18.36 -20.14 3.32
CA ALA A 397 19.44 -20.19 2.34
C ALA A 397 20.41 -19.02 2.58
N CYS A 398 21.70 -19.33 2.61
CA CYS A 398 22.80 -18.37 2.55
C CYS A 398 23.55 -18.69 1.26
N ASP A 399 23.58 -17.77 0.29
CA ASP A 399 24.35 -17.97 -0.94
C ASP A 399 25.88 -17.87 -0.70
N SER A 400 26.30 -17.38 0.48
CA SER A 400 27.71 -17.24 0.88
C SER A 400 28.05 -18.11 2.10
N ILE A 401 28.01 -19.44 1.96
CA ILE A 401 28.36 -20.44 3.00
C ILE A 401 29.88 -20.49 3.27
N ASN A 402 30.59 -19.37 3.32
CA ASN A 402 32.03 -19.36 3.62
C ASN A 402 32.38 -19.00 5.06
N HIS A 403 31.41 -18.56 5.88
CA HIS A 403 31.73 -18.04 7.21
C HIS A 403 31.43 -18.99 8.38
N GLY A 404 30.60 -20.02 8.25
CA GLY A 404 30.40 -21.05 9.30
C GLY A 404 29.76 -20.53 10.60
N TYR A 405 29.37 -19.26 10.66
CA TYR A 405 28.59 -18.62 11.72
C TYR A 405 27.72 -17.52 11.11
N PHE A 406 26.65 -17.15 11.82
CA PHE A 406 25.62 -16.22 11.40
C PHE A 406 25.54 -15.05 12.38
N VAL A 407 25.23 -13.86 11.85
CA VAL A 407 25.29 -12.62 12.62
C VAL A 407 24.07 -11.75 12.32
N PHE A 408 23.09 -11.79 13.21
CA PHE A 408 21.92 -10.92 13.14
C PHE A 408 21.72 -10.12 14.41
N GLU A 409 20.93 -9.07 14.27
CA GLU A 409 20.39 -8.32 15.39
C GLU A 409 18.88 -8.39 15.36
N TYR A 410 18.29 -8.50 16.55
CA TYR A 410 16.86 -8.46 16.71
C TYR A 410 16.45 -7.51 17.82
N ARG A 411 15.21 -7.06 17.75
CA ARG A 411 14.54 -6.22 18.73
C ARG A 411 13.10 -6.66 18.88
N MET A 412 12.53 -6.33 20.04
CA MET A 412 11.16 -6.63 20.38
C MET A 412 10.50 -5.35 20.83
N ASP A 413 9.42 -4.98 20.15
CA ASP A 413 8.63 -3.81 20.45
C ASP A 413 7.22 -4.22 20.82
N LYS A 414 6.52 -3.39 21.59
CA LYS A 414 5.10 -3.58 21.83
C LYS A 414 4.32 -3.25 20.55
N LEU A 415 3.45 -4.16 20.12
CA LEU A 415 2.57 -3.94 18.99
C LEU A 415 1.64 -2.74 19.27
N CYS A 416 1.57 -1.79 18.34
CA CYS A 416 0.54 -0.77 18.40
C CYS A 416 -0.80 -1.36 17.96
N GLN A 417 -1.84 -1.11 18.75
CA GLN A 417 -3.22 -1.27 18.32
C GLN A 417 -3.64 0.00 17.57
N CYS A 418 -3.28 -0.04 16.29
CA CYS A 418 -3.67 0.85 15.23
C CYS A 418 -4.61 0.05 14.31
#